data_AF-A0A6L5F4V2-F1
#
_entry.id   AF-A0A6L5F4V2-F1
#
_cell.length_a   1.000
_cell.length_b   1.000
_cell.length_c   1.000
_cell.angle_alpha   90.00
_cell.angle_beta   90.00
_cell.angle_gamma   90.00
#
_symmetry.space_group_name_H-M   'P 1'
#
loop_
_entity.id
_entity.type
_entity.pdbx_description
1 polymer ?
#
loop_
_entity_poly.entity_id
_entity_poly.type
_entity_poly.pdbx_seq_one_letter_code
_entity_poly.pdbx_strand_id
1 'polypeptide(L)'
;MRAPTEPKPSPQINEQLLGGIVLFAIAAVFLGYSGEETMDWLFPRVLAYALVIVGVVLVIMGLLGKGRKVPLIPPLLRGHGVDVGVFAGLAAAWVILIQPVGFWIISLIVLFLGAVYLTNNRDRKSIIQAAVMAGFVVVAGYLVMLKLFYVPLRITGSWWPF
;
A
#
# COMPACT_ATOMS: atom_id res chain seq x y z
N MET A 1 -9.40 49.41 4.71
CA MET A 1 -8.61 48.38 4.00
C MET A 1 -7.93 47.51 5.04
N ARG A 2 -8.27 46.22 5.15
CA ARG A 2 -7.59 45.28 6.06
C ARG A 2 -6.34 44.75 5.35
N ALA A 3 -5.19 44.80 6.01
CA ALA A 3 -3.95 44.24 5.49
C ALA A 3 -4.11 42.74 5.22
N PRO A 4 -3.49 42.17 4.16
CA PRO A 4 -3.46 40.73 3.95
C PRO A 4 -2.70 40.09 5.11
N THR A 5 -3.37 39.27 5.91
CA THR A 5 -2.71 38.48 6.94
C THR A 5 -1.80 37.46 6.27
N GLU A 6 -0.50 37.53 6.53
CA GLU A 6 0.44 36.49 6.08
C GLU A 6 -0.06 35.11 6.56
N PRO A 7 -0.12 34.11 5.66
CA PRO A 7 -0.55 32.77 6.04
C PRO A 7 0.46 32.18 7.06
N LYS A 8 -0.05 31.81 8.24
CA LYS A 8 0.74 31.24 9.33
C LYS A 8 1.56 30.03 8.82
N PRO A 9 2.88 29.96 9.08
CA PRO A 9 3.69 28.85 8.61
C PRO A 9 3.14 27.54 9.15
N SER A 10 2.80 26.61 8.24
CA SER A 10 2.34 25.27 8.60
C SER A 10 3.44 24.54 9.39
N PRO A 11 3.11 23.80 10.46
CA PRO A 11 4.09 22.99 11.18
C PRO A 11 4.85 22.08 10.21
N GLN A 12 6.18 22.07 10.28
CA GLN A 12 7.03 21.23 9.43
C GLN A 12 7.63 20.10 10.26
N ILE A 13 7.62 18.89 9.71
CA ILE A 13 8.21 17.70 10.33
C ILE A 13 9.22 17.07 9.38
N ASN A 14 10.23 16.39 9.93
CA ASN A 14 11.16 15.61 9.12
C ASN A 14 10.42 14.42 8.49
N GLU A 15 10.49 14.30 7.16
CA GLU A 15 9.82 13.26 6.38
C GLU A 15 10.19 11.84 6.83
N GLN A 16 11.47 11.62 7.16
CA GLN A 16 11.96 10.31 7.59
C GLN A 16 11.48 9.98 9.00
N LEU A 17 11.45 10.98 9.89
CA LEU A 17 10.88 10.80 11.23
C LEU A 17 9.39 10.46 11.15
N LEU A 18 8.63 11.19 10.33
CA LEU A 18 7.22 10.94 10.10
C LEU A 18 7.00 9.55 9.48
N GLY A 19 7.75 9.20 8.44
CA GLY A 19 7.70 7.88 7.80
C GLY A 19 8.01 6.75 8.78
N GLY A 20 9.04 6.92 9.61
CA GLY A 20 9.40 5.94 10.65
C GLY A 20 8.29 5.75 11.69
N ILE A 21 7.68 6.83 12.19
CA ILE A 21 6.55 6.77 13.12
C ILE A 21 5.35 6.05 12.48
N VAL A 22 5.03 6.38 11.23
CA VAL A 22 3.93 5.72 10.49
C VAL A 22 4.22 4.23 10.31
N LEU A 23 5.45 3.86 9.94
CA LEU A 23 5.82 2.45 9.83
C LEU A 23 5.71 1.70 11.16
N PHE A 24 6.08 2.33 12.28
CA PHE A 24 5.86 1.74 13.60
C PHE A 24 4.38 1.57 13.93
N ALA A 25 3.53 2.55 13.60
CA ALA A 25 2.10 2.42 13.80
C ALA A 25 1.51 1.25 12.98
N ILE A 26 1.90 1.12 11.71
CA ILE A 26 1.48 0.00 10.85
C ILE A 26 2.01 -1.33 11.40
N ALA A 27 3.28 -1.39 11.79
CA ALA A 27 3.89 -2.60 12.34
C ALA A 27 3.22 -3.03 13.65
N ALA A 28 2.84 -2.08 14.52
CA ALA A 28 2.11 -2.37 15.75
C ALA A 28 0.75 -3.00 15.48
N VAL A 29 0.00 -2.50 14.48
CA VAL A 29 -1.26 -3.12 14.03
C VAL A 29 -0.99 -4.53 13.52
N PHE A 30 0.02 -4.72 12.66
CA PHE A 30 0.34 -6.02 12.09
C PHE A 30 0.72 -7.05 13.17
N LEU A 31 1.54 -6.66 14.14
CA LEU A 31 1.92 -7.54 15.24
C LEU A 31 0.73 -7.85 16.16
N GLY A 32 -0.17 -6.89 16.38
CA GLY A 32 -1.36 -7.07 17.21
C GLY A 32 -2.36 -8.10 16.67
N TYR A 33 -2.44 -8.25 15.35
CA TYR A 33 -3.30 -9.23 14.68
C TYR A 33 -2.53 -10.48 14.19
N SER A 34 -1.20 -10.50 14.33
CA SER A 34 -0.40 -11.64 13.90
C SER A 34 -0.55 -12.82 14.86
N GLY A 35 -0.71 -14.04 14.33
CA GLY A 35 -0.98 -15.25 15.10
C GLY A 35 -2.47 -15.63 15.17
N GLU A 36 -3.37 -14.82 14.62
CA GLU A 36 -4.71 -15.29 14.27
C GLU A 36 -4.63 -16.06 12.95
N GLU A 37 -4.80 -17.39 12.99
CA GLU A 37 -4.68 -18.29 11.82
C GLU A 37 -5.53 -17.86 10.60
N THR A 38 -6.59 -17.07 10.84
CA THR A 38 -7.50 -16.57 9.80
C THR A 38 -6.97 -15.33 9.07
N MET A 39 -6.09 -14.54 9.70
CA MET A 39 -5.58 -13.26 9.20
C MET A 39 -4.06 -13.22 9.00
N ASP A 40 -3.34 -14.31 9.31
CA ASP A 40 -1.89 -14.41 9.11
C ASP A 40 -1.45 -14.15 7.65
N TRP A 41 -2.35 -14.38 6.68
CA TRP A 41 -2.11 -14.07 5.28
C TRP A 41 -2.12 -12.57 4.97
N LEU A 42 -2.87 -11.79 5.75
CA LEU A 42 -3.01 -10.34 5.60
C LEU A 42 -1.97 -9.58 6.45
N PHE A 43 -1.57 -10.15 7.59
CA PHE A 43 -0.61 -9.57 8.53
C PHE A 43 0.60 -10.50 8.78
N PRO A 44 1.49 -10.70 7.79
CA PRO A 44 2.61 -11.62 7.94
C PRO A 44 3.62 -11.08 8.96
N ARG A 45 4.03 -11.91 9.94
CA ARG A 45 5.01 -11.51 10.97
C ARG A 45 6.34 -11.04 10.36
N VAL A 46 6.80 -11.70 9.30
CA VAL A 46 8.04 -11.33 8.60
C VAL A 46 7.95 -9.89 8.07
N LEU A 47 6.81 -9.51 7.50
CA LEU A 47 6.57 -8.16 7.02
C LEU A 47 6.53 -7.17 8.19
N ALA A 48 5.88 -7.51 9.29
CA ALA A 48 5.85 -6.67 10.49
C ALA A 48 7.26 -6.38 11.01
N TYR A 49 8.13 -7.38 11.12
CA TYR A 49 9.53 -7.19 11.53
C TYR A 49 10.33 -6.35 10.53
N ALA A 50 10.12 -6.54 9.22
CA ALA A 50 10.75 -5.70 8.21
C ALA A 50 10.32 -4.22 8.36
N LEU A 51 9.03 -3.96 8.61
CA LEU A 51 8.51 -2.60 8.85
C LEU A 51 9.12 -1.98 10.12
N VAL A 52 9.28 -2.76 11.20
CA VAL A 52 9.97 -2.30 12.42
C VAL A 52 11.42 -1.92 12.10
N ILE A 53 12.18 -2.76 11.39
CA ILE A 53 13.58 -2.49 11.05
C ILE A 53 13.71 -1.22 10.21
N VAL A 54 12.91 -1.09 9.15
CA VAL A 54 12.91 0.11 8.30
C VAL A 54 12.46 1.34 9.10
N GLY A 55 11.46 1.19 9.96
CA GLY A 55 10.99 2.23 10.87
C GLY A 55 12.08 2.75 11.79
N VAL A 56 12.83 1.86 12.44
CA VAL A 56 14.00 2.21 13.27
C VAL A 56 15.02 3.00 12.46
N VAL A 57 15.38 2.52 11.26
CA VAL A 57 16.35 3.19 10.39
C VAL A 57 15.88 4.60 10.03
N LEU A 58 14.62 4.77 9.62
CA LEU A 58 14.06 6.07 9.26
C LEU A 58 13.98 7.03 10.45
N VAL A 59 13.61 6.55 11.64
CA VAL A 59 13.62 7.38 12.86
C VAL A 59 15.05 7.81 13.19
N ILE A 60 16.03 6.91 13.16
CA ILE A 60 17.44 7.26 13.38
C ILE A 60 17.89 8.32 12.38
N MET A 61 17.64 8.11 11.09
CA MET A 61 18.03 9.09 10.07
C MET A 61 17.32 10.44 10.26
N GLY A 62 16.04 10.43 10.61
CA GLY A 62 15.26 11.65 10.92
C GLY A 62 15.78 12.39 12.15
N LEU A 63 16.17 11.67 13.21
CA LEU A 63 16.79 12.23 14.42
C LEU A 63 18.18 12.80 14.15
N LEU A 64 18.94 12.17 13.23
CA LEU A 64 20.21 12.71 12.72
C LEU A 64 20.01 13.92 11.80
N GLY A 65 18.77 14.40 11.61
CA GLY A 65 18.46 15.55 10.78
C GLY A 65 18.57 15.27 9.27
N LYS A 66 18.69 14.00 8.86
CA LYS A 66 18.67 13.62 7.45
C LYS A 66 17.23 13.64 6.94
N GLY A 67 17.03 14.06 5.69
CA GLY A 67 15.71 14.12 5.06
C GLY A 67 15.17 15.53 4.92
N ARG A 68 14.08 15.65 4.16
CA ARG A 68 13.43 16.93 3.87
C ARG A 68 12.43 17.27 4.97
N LYS A 69 12.28 18.57 5.25
CA LYS A 69 11.19 19.07 6.08
C LYS A 69 9.95 19.19 5.20
N VAL A 70 8.92 18.46 5.55
CA VAL A 70 7.63 18.46 4.85
C VAL A 70 6.56 19.07 5.75
N PRO A 71 5.58 19.78 5.19
CA PRO A 71 4.44 20.25 5.96
C PRO A 71 3.70 19.05 6.57
N LEU A 72 3.29 19.18 7.84
CA LEU A 72 2.63 18.11 8.60
C LEU A 72 1.32 17.65 7.95
N ILE A 73 0.65 18.54 7.21
CA ILE A 73 -0.51 18.20 6.38
C ILE A 73 0.05 17.80 5.01
N PRO A 74 -0.02 16.50 4.63
CA PRO A 74 0.52 16.04 3.37
C PRO A 74 -0.19 16.74 2.21
N PRO A 75 0.54 17.15 1.16
CA PRO A 75 -0.06 17.63 -0.09
C PRO A 75 -1.01 16.64 -0.76
N LEU A 76 -1.00 15.36 -0.37
CA LEU A 76 -1.93 14.32 -0.86
C LEU A 76 -3.42 14.71 -0.70
N LEU A 77 -3.74 15.55 0.29
CA LEU A 77 -5.11 16.06 0.51
C LEU A 77 -5.45 17.32 -0.31
N ARG A 78 -4.49 17.91 -1.02
CA ARG A 78 -4.65 19.20 -1.75
C ARG A 78 -5.02 19.05 -3.23
N GLY A 79 -5.67 17.97 -3.63
CA GLY A 79 -6.23 17.85 -5.01
C GLY A 79 -6.39 16.44 -5.55
N HIS A 80 -5.77 15.43 -4.94
CA HIS A 80 -5.82 14.02 -5.40
C HIS A 80 -6.62 13.11 -4.46
N GLY A 81 -7.51 13.68 -3.63
CA GLY A 81 -8.29 12.92 -2.65
C GLY A 81 -9.18 11.84 -3.28
N VAL A 82 -9.66 12.09 -4.50
CA VAL A 82 -10.46 11.10 -5.27
C VAL A 82 -9.59 9.91 -5.67
N ASP A 83 -8.38 10.14 -6.20
CA ASP A 83 -7.47 9.06 -6.59
C ASP A 83 -7.08 8.19 -5.40
N VAL A 84 -6.79 8.83 -4.25
CA VAL A 84 -6.50 8.14 -2.99
C VAL A 84 -7.71 7.34 -2.52
N GLY A 85 -8.92 7.92 -2.61
CA GLY A 85 -10.17 7.24 -2.25
C GLY A 85 -10.46 6.03 -3.12
N VAL A 86 -10.26 6.14 -4.44
CA VAL A 86 -10.43 5.03 -5.39
C VAL A 86 -9.40 3.94 -5.11
N PHE A 87 -8.13 4.29 -4.92
CA PHE A 87 -7.09 3.32 -4.60
C PHE A 87 -7.36 2.62 -3.26
N ALA A 88 -7.76 3.36 -2.22
CA ALA A 88 -8.12 2.79 -0.92
C ALA A 88 -9.35 1.86 -1.04
N GLY A 89 -10.35 2.25 -1.83
CA GLY A 89 -11.52 1.43 -2.11
C GLY A 89 -11.18 0.14 -2.84
N LEU A 90 -10.31 0.21 -3.86
CA LEU A 90 -9.80 -0.96 -4.58
C LEU A 90 -9.01 -1.90 -3.66
N ALA A 91 -8.16 -1.35 -2.78
CA ALA A 91 -7.42 -2.13 -1.80
C ALA A 91 -8.35 -2.82 -0.79
N ALA A 92 -9.35 -2.10 -0.27
CA ALA A 92 -10.35 -2.67 0.65
C ALA A 92 -11.16 -3.78 -0.03
N ALA A 93 -11.60 -3.57 -1.28
CA ALA A 93 -12.30 -4.57 -2.07
C ALA A 93 -11.43 -5.82 -2.28
N TRP A 94 -10.14 -5.65 -2.57
CA TRP A 94 -9.19 -6.75 -2.70
C TRP A 94 -9.10 -7.59 -1.43
N VAL A 95 -8.93 -6.94 -0.26
CA VAL A 95 -8.83 -7.63 1.04
C VAL A 95 -10.09 -8.41 1.37
N ILE A 96 -11.27 -7.88 1.05
CA ILE A 96 -12.56 -8.53 1.33
C ILE A 96 -12.80 -9.70 0.37
N LEU A 97 -12.49 -9.52 -0.92
CA LEU A 97 -12.86 -10.47 -1.97
C LEU A 97 -11.83 -11.56 -2.21
N ILE A 98 -10.59 -11.42 -1.73
CA ILE A 98 -9.55 -12.43 -1.93
C ILE A 98 -9.86 -13.78 -1.32
N GLN A 99 -10.52 -13.83 -0.16
CA GLN A 99 -10.91 -15.11 0.45
C GLN A 99 -11.97 -15.87 -0.36
N PRO A 100 -13.10 -15.26 -0.77
CA PRO A 100 -14.12 -15.98 -1.54
C PRO A 100 -13.79 -16.17 -3.03
N VAL A 101 -12.96 -15.30 -3.63
CA VAL A 101 -12.69 -15.31 -5.08
C VAL A 101 -11.33 -15.94 -5.42
N GLY A 102 -10.37 -15.87 -4.50
CA GLY A 102 -9.01 -16.34 -4.69
C GLY A 102 -8.06 -15.28 -5.24
N PHE A 103 -6.79 -15.43 -4.91
CA PHE A 103 -5.72 -14.45 -5.18
C PHE A 103 -5.62 -14.04 -6.64
N TRP A 104 -5.61 -14.98 -7.58
CA TRP A 104 -5.33 -14.70 -8.99
C TRP A 104 -6.37 -13.80 -9.65
N ILE A 105 -7.64 -14.17 -9.53
CA ILE A 105 -8.74 -13.47 -10.18
C ILE A 105 -8.86 -12.06 -9.60
N ILE A 106 -8.92 -11.94 -8.27
CA ILE A 106 -9.14 -10.62 -7.66
C ILE A 106 -7.95 -9.69 -7.87
N SER A 107 -6.72 -10.21 -7.81
CA SER A 107 -5.52 -9.38 -8.00
C SER A 107 -5.41 -8.90 -9.44
N LEU A 108 -5.72 -9.76 -10.43
CA LEU A 108 -5.76 -9.36 -11.83
C LEU A 108 -6.80 -8.27 -12.06
N ILE A 109 -8.03 -8.46 -11.55
CA ILE A 109 -9.12 -7.49 -11.71
C ILE A 109 -8.74 -6.16 -11.06
N VAL A 110 -8.32 -6.17 -9.80
CA VAL A 110 -8.02 -4.94 -9.06
C VAL A 110 -6.83 -4.19 -9.66
N LEU A 111 -5.75 -4.89 -10.00
CA LEU A 111 -4.58 -4.26 -10.63
C LEU A 111 -4.87 -3.77 -12.04
N PHE A 112 -5.67 -4.51 -12.82
CA PHE A 112 -6.08 -4.06 -14.14
C PHE A 112 -6.98 -2.82 -14.04
N LEU A 113 -7.99 -2.82 -13.17
CA LEU A 113 -8.86 -1.67 -12.95
C LEU A 113 -8.07 -0.46 -12.45
N GLY A 114 -7.14 -0.66 -11.52
CA GLY A 114 -6.24 0.40 -11.06
C GLY A 114 -5.36 0.94 -12.19
N ALA A 115 -4.72 0.07 -12.97
CA ALA A 115 -3.86 0.48 -14.09
C ALA A 115 -4.66 1.23 -15.17
N VAL A 116 -5.86 0.77 -15.51
CA VAL A 116 -6.75 1.44 -16.47
C VAL A 116 -7.27 2.77 -15.93
N TYR A 117 -7.61 2.85 -14.63
CA TYR A 117 -8.06 4.08 -13.99
C TYR A 117 -6.95 5.15 -13.98
N LEU A 118 -5.72 4.76 -13.65
CA LEU A 118 -4.56 5.67 -13.64
C LEU A 118 -4.05 6.03 -15.04
N THR A 119 -4.44 5.30 -16.07
CA THR A 119 -4.00 5.58 -17.44
C THR A 119 -4.81 6.72 -18.04
N ASN A 120 -4.13 7.85 -18.32
CA ASN A 120 -4.78 9.05 -18.85
C ASN A 120 -5.25 8.89 -20.31
N ASN A 121 -4.59 8.05 -21.11
CA ASN A 121 -4.96 7.75 -22.51
C ASN A 121 -5.60 6.36 -22.62
N ARG A 122 -6.88 6.29 -22.99
CA ARG A 122 -7.64 5.04 -23.13
C ARG A 122 -7.51 4.42 -24.54
N ASP A 123 -6.30 4.35 -25.06
CA ASP A 123 -6.03 3.68 -26.34
C ASP A 123 -5.96 2.15 -26.16
N ARG A 124 -6.29 1.39 -27.21
CA ARG A 124 -6.20 -0.09 -27.17
C ARG A 124 -4.81 -0.58 -26.75
N LYS A 125 -3.75 0.12 -27.16
CA LYS A 125 -2.37 -0.22 -26.80
C LYS A 125 -2.09 -0.04 -25.30
N SER A 126 -2.57 1.03 -24.69
CA SER A 126 -2.35 1.29 -23.26
C SER A 126 -3.15 0.33 -22.39
N ILE A 127 -4.36 -0.05 -22.81
CA ILE A 127 -5.17 -1.08 -22.13
C ILE A 127 -4.48 -2.45 -22.17
N ILE A 128 -3.93 -2.85 -23.31
CA ILE A 128 -3.16 -4.10 -23.42
C ILE A 128 -1.92 -4.05 -22.52
N GLN A 129 -1.19 -2.92 -22.53
CA GLN A 129 -0.02 -2.74 -21.68
C GLN A 129 -0.39 -2.81 -20.19
N ALA A 130 -1.52 -2.21 -19.79
CA ALA A 130 -2.03 -2.29 -18.43
C ALA A 130 -2.36 -3.75 -18.03
N ALA A 131 -2.97 -4.53 -18.93
CA ALA A 131 -3.27 -5.94 -18.67
C ALA A 131 -1.99 -6.78 -18.50
N VAL A 132 -1.00 -6.60 -19.38
CA VAL A 132 0.29 -7.30 -19.29
C VAL A 132 1.02 -6.93 -18.00
N MET A 133 1.06 -5.64 -17.66
CA MET A 133 1.66 -5.17 -16.41
C MET A 133 0.96 -5.75 -15.20
N ALA A 134 -0.37 -5.73 -15.17
CA ALA A 134 -1.15 -6.35 -14.09
C ALA A 134 -0.79 -7.83 -13.96
N GLY A 135 -0.77 -8.59 -15.06
CA GLY A 135 -0.38 -10.01 -15.04
C GLY A 135 1.02 -10.23 -14.45
N PHE A 136 2.02 -9.46 -14.89
CA PHE A 136 3.37 -9.56 -14.36
C PHE A 136 3.43 -9.24 -12.85
N VAL A 137 2.76 -8.17 -12.41
CA VAL A 137 2.72 -7.76 -11.01
C VAL A 137 1.99 -8.80 -10.15
N VAL A 138 0.91 -9.42 -10.64
CA VAL A 138 0.23 -10.51 -9.93
C VAL A 138 1.16 -11.70 -9.74
N VAL A 139 1.88 -12.13 -10.78
CA VAL A 139 2.83 -13.26 -10.68
C VAL A 139 3.96 -12.94 -9.72
N ALA A 140 4.57 -11.75 -9.83
CA ALA A 140 5.62 -11.32 -8.92
C ALA A 140 5.10 -11.24 -7.48
N GLY A 141 3.93 -10.66 -7.27
CA GLY A 141 3.27 -10.56 -5.96
C GLY A 141 2.98 -11.94 -5.36
N TYR A 142 2.52 -12.89 -6.16
CA TYR A 142 2.29 -14.28 -5.75
C TYR A 142 3.58 -14.93 -5.24
N LEU A 143 4.67 -14.79 -6.00
CA LEU A 143 5.97 -15.34 -5.62
C LEU A 143 6.52 -14.69 -4.35
N VAL A 144 6.38 -13.37 -4.21
CA VAL A 144 6.78 -12.65 -2.99
C VAL A 144 5.96 -13.13 -1.80
N MET A 145 4.64 -13.22 -1.92
CA MET A 145 3.79 -13.67 -0.81
C MET A 145 4.10 -15.11 -0.40
N LEU A 146 4.30 -16.03 -1.35
CA LEU A 146 4.62 -17.43 -1.03
C LEU A 146 6.05 -17.64 -0.54
N LYS A 147 7.05 -17.04 -1.18
CA LYS A 147 8.47 -17.34 -0.95
C LYS A 147 9.13 -16.43 0.08
N LEU A 148 8.73 -15.17 0.14
CA LEU A 148 9.31 -14.20 1.06
C LEU A 148 8.51 -14.11 2.35
N PHE A 149 7.18 -14.01 2.23
CA PHE A 149 6.30 -13.82 3.39
C PHE A 149 5.70 -15.12 3.93
N TYR A 150 5.91 -16.26 3.25
CA TYR A 150 5.36 -17.56 3.63
C TYR A 150 3.85 -17.53 3.90
N VAL A 151 3.14 -16.67 3.16
CA VAL A 151 1.70 -16.47 3.33
C VAL A 151 0.96 -17.67 2.74
N PRO A 152 0.11 -18.35 3.52
CA PRO A 152 -0.77 -19.39 3.00
C PRO A 152 -1.91 -18.74 2.23
N LEU A 153 -1.65 -18.40 0.96
CA LEU A 153 -2.70 -17.94 0.06
C LEU A 153 -3.67 -19.09 -0.18
N ARG A 154 -4.84 -19.04 0.47
CA ARG A 154 -5.89 -20.04 0.27
C ARG A 154 -6.36 -19.96 -1.17
N ILE A 155 -6.08 -21.01 -1.94
CA ILE A 155 -6.64 -21.25 -3.26
C ILE A 155 -8.05 -21.84 -3.09
N THR A 156 -8.90 -21.22 -2.26
CA THR A 156 -10.28 -21.70 -2.03
C THR A 156 -11.19 -21.18 -3.14
N GLY A 157 -11.08 -21.84 -4.28
CA GLY A 157 -11.98 -21.75 -5.43
C GLY A 157 -11.71 -22.98 -6.30
N SER A 158 -12.64 -23.94 -6.28
CA SER A 158 -12.51 -25.34 -6.68
C SER A 158 -12.30 -25.61 -8.19
N TRP A 159 -11.38 -24.93 -8.89
CA TRP A 159 -11.17 -25.15 -10.33
C TRP A 159 -9.71 -25.37 -10.77
N TRP A 160 -8.74 -25.40 -9.85
CA TRP A 160 -7.36 -25.79 -10.18
C TRP A 160 -6.87 -26.92 -9.24
N PRO A 161 -6.39 -28.06 -9.76
CA PRO A 161 -6.16 -29.27 -8.96
C PRO A 161 -4.71 -29.41 -8.43
N PHE A 162 -3.93 -28.33 -8.35
CA PHE A 162 -2.55 -28.35 -7.85
C PHE A 162 -2.31 -27.21 -6.86
#